data_AF-J4XB64-F1
#
_entry.id   AF-J4XB64-F1
#
_cell.length_a   1.000
_cell.length_b   1.000
_cell.length_c   1.000
_cell.angle_alpha   90.00
_cell.angle_beta   90.00
_cell.angle_gamma   90.00
#
_symmetry.space_group_name_H-M   'P 1'
#
loop_
_entity.id
_entity.type
_entity.pdbx_description
1 polymer ?
#
loop_
_entity_poly.entity_id
_entity_poly.type
_entity_poly.pdbx_seq_one_letter_code
_entity_poly.pdbx_strand_id
1 'polypeptide(L)'
;MYQEIKSRRLALLVAIALTGGSLAGATNAYAAEVTINASTPPSNNATDPGGYPGSAAGAINDPANGDDVSGNTLTLENYDYSVHGGGNPNAIFGGFTCGTGRAKDNIVHIRSGGTVNSAVGGGTYGGGDVVGNRVYLHAGGLVDGVVGGYVGGASGSAEDNHVVVESGRVNDFIHGGEIGDAASMGHVTGNTVTIAGGVIDAPVYGGYNNGSGNVTGNRVTITGGEIHGSVIGGDTFGSGNVTGNTVTITGGEIRDHVYGGFRNGDGDVKDNIVNIGDGAHDLAAGTRIDQSIYGGFNNGGSGTISGNILNVKASASAQNIRNFDKINFYFTKTLSPKLTLSDTAGTTIKSLSDITVNGFSTIGTSTLIENVTGITVSDGRSSVSTTGDTAETILSTDRTGKKIDYARYIFKGARTAESSIYETWGGHSVIGNTTTGNEITVASGTHTAVYGGWTTGAGSTAAAEKRGDSTYNKVTVDGTATVSGNVDGGMTTVSGGKASHNKVTINKGVTLSSGDVYGGSAD
;
A
#
# COMPACT_ATOMS: atom_id res chain seq x y z
N MET A 1 24.24 -21.75 -28.12
CA MET A 1 25.34 -22.57 -27.60
C MET A 1 25.29 -22.42 -26.09
N TYR A 2 24.68 -23.41 -25.44
CA TYR A 2 24.37 -23.48 -24.01
C TYR A 2 25.61 -23.88 -23.20
N GLN A 3 25.55 -23.63 -21.89
CA GLN A 3 26.43 -24.08 -20.80
C GLN A 3 27.43 -23.05 -20.26
N GLU A 4 26.97 -22.24 -19.29
CA GLU A 4 27.78 -21.96 -18.11
C GLU A 4 27.24 -22.80 -16.96
N ILE A 5 27.96 -23.89 -16.69
CA ILE A 5 27.65 -24.85 -15.65
C ILE A 5 28.03 -24.24 -14.30
N LYS A 6 27.00 -24.10 -13.46
CA LYS A 6 27.06 -23.95 -12.00
C LYS A 6 28.16 -24.82 -11.41
N SER A 7 29.17 -24.18 -10.82
CA SER A 7 30.12 -24.86 -9.93
C SER A 7 29.43 -25.14 -8.59
N ARG A 8 28.66 -26.25 -8.53
CA ARG A 8 28.22 -26.86 -7.27
C ARG A 8 29.37 -27.69 -6.73
N ARG A 9 30.10 -27.19 -5.74
CA ARG A 9 31.07 -28.00 -4.99
C ARG A 9 30.29 -28.95 -4.10
N LEU A 10 30.35 -30.23 -4.45
CA LEU A 10 29.85 -31.37 -3.71
C LEU A 10 30.68 -31.51 -2.42
N ALA A 11 30.16 -31.07 -1.27
CA ALA A 11 30.74 -31.42 0.02
C ALA A 11 30.19 -32.79 0.42
N LEU A 12 30.96 -33.84 0.12
CA LEU A 12 30.72 -35.20 0.58
C LEU A 12 31.03 -35.29 2.07
N LEU A 13 30.02 -35.18 2.94
CA LEU A 13 30.18 -35.49 4.36
C LEU A 13 29.99 -37.00 4.57
N VAL A 14 31.08 -37.67 4.92
CA VAL A 14 31.10 -39.06 5.39
C VAL A 14 30.49 -39.08 6.80
N ALA A 15 29.42 -39.86 6.97
CA ALA A 15 28.90 -40.18 8.28
C ALA A 15 29.92 -41.07 9.04
N ILE A 16 30.46 -40.57 10.15
CA ILE A 16 31.03 -41.41 11.20
C ILE A 16 30.40 -40.97 12.51
N ALA A 17 29.42 -41.75 12.96
CA ALA A 17 29.08 -41.84 14.37
C ALA A 17 30.10 -42.77 15.03
N LEU A 18 30.85 -42.30 16.02
CA LEU A 18 31.25 -43.06 17.22
C LEU A 18 32.18 -42.23 18.13
N THR A 19 31.75 -42.16 19.39
CA THR A 19 32.51 -41.95 20.64
C THR A 19 33.08 -40.55 20.97
N GLY A 20 32.41 -39.93 21.94
CA GLY A 20 32.92 -39.05 23.01
C GLY A 20 34.29 -38.38 22.84
N GLY A 21 34.26 -37.05 22.73
CA GLY A 21 35.44 -36.20 22.85
C GLY A 21 35.22 -34.89 22.11
N SER A 22 35.26 -33.79 22.85
CA SER A 22 35.17 -32.42 22.35
C SER A 22 36.07 -32.15 21.13
N LEU A 23 35.45 -31.97 19.96
CA LEU A 23 35.98 -31.14 18.89
C LEU A 23 35.01 -29.96 18.73
N ALA A 24 35.26 -28.94 19.55
CA ALA A 24 34.63 -27.63 19.45
C ALA A 24 35.21 -26.92 18.22
N GLY A 25 34.34 -26.46 17.31
CA GLY A 25 34.69 -25.58 16.21
C GLY A 25 34.04 -25.98 14.88
N ALA A 26 32.89 -25.36 14.59
CA ALA A 26 32.17 -25.37 13.31
C ALA A 26 31.57 -26.72 12.83
N THR A 27 30.39 -27.07 13.34
CA THR A 27 29.49 -28.00 12.64
C THR A 27 28.77 -27.23 11.54
N ASN A 28 29.23 -27.38 10.29
CA ASN A 28 28.57 -26.93 9.07
C ASN A 28 28.15 -25.44 9.02
N ALA A 29 29.04 -24.50 9.30
CA ALA A 29 28.72 -23.06 9.24
C ALA A 29 28.30 -22.55 7.83
N TYR A 30 28.57 -23.33 6.77
CA TYR A 30 28.39 -22.89 5.38
C TYR A 30 27.69 -23.93 4.51
N ALA A 31 26.72 -23.48 3.71
CA ALA A 31 26.09 -24.23 2.61
C ALA A 31 25.56 -25.64 2.96
N ALA A 32 25.10 -25.85 4.19
CA ALA A 32 24.50 -27.09 4.61
C ALA A 32 23.08 -27.25 4.07
N GLU A 33 22.68 -28.47 3.69
CA GLU A 33 21.29 -28.83 3.40
C GLU A 33 20.82 -29.85 4.45
N VAL A 34 19.92 -29.45 5.34
CA VAL A 34 19.41 -30.28 6.44
C VAL A 34 17.90 -30.44 6.31
N THR A 35 17.41 -31.67 6.48
CA THR A 35 15.98 -31.96 6.58
C THR A 35 15.70 -32.57 7.95
N ILE A 36 14.74 -32.01 8.67
CA ILE A 36 14.22 -32.55 9.93
C ILE A 36 12.92 -33.30 9.63
N ASN A 37 12.91 -34.59 9.92
CA ASN A 37 11.74 -35.45 9.85
C ASN A 37 11.90 -36.66 10.81
N ALA A 38 10.99 -37.63 10.76
CA ALA A 38 11.05 -38.82 11.62
C ALA A 38 12.34 -39.68 11.45
N SER A 39 12.97 -39.65 10.27
CA SER A 39 14.21 -40.38 9.98
C SER A 39 15.48 -39.59 10.33
N THR A 40 15.37 -38.26 10.35
CA THR A 40 16.44 -37.32 10.67
C THR A 40 15.92 -36.35 11.74
N PRO A 41 15.88 -36.79 13.02
CA PRO A 41 15.35 -35.97 14.09
C PRO A 41 16.20 -34.70 14.32
N PRO A 42 15.65 -33.70 15.02
CA PRO A 42 16.33 -32.44 15.32
C PRO A 42 17.69 -32.65 15.99
N SER A 43 18.70 -31.90 15.56
CA SER A 43 20.09 -32.00 16.03
C SER A 43 20.36 -31.29 17.36
N ASN A 44 19.51 -30.35 17.76
CA ASN A 44 19.68 -29.54 18.98
C ASN A 44 21.08 -28.92 19.10
N ASN A 45 21.64 -28.47 17.97
CA ASN A 45 23.02 -27.98 17.82
C ASN A 45 23.16 -26.45 17.91
N ALA A 46 22.06 -25.71 18.05
CA ALA A 46 22.05 -24.29 18.37
C ALA A 46 21.63 -24.14 19.83
N THR A 47 22.42 -23.47 20.65
CA THR A 47 22.08 -23.21 22.05
C THR A 47 22.18 -21.74 22.30
N ASP A 48 21.05 -21.10 22.57
CA ASP A 48 21.03 -19.68 22.88
C ASP A 48 21.69 -19.39 24.25
N PRO A 49 21.98 -18.11 24.57
CA PRO A 49 22.58 -17.76 25.86
C PRO A 49 21.71 -18.12 27.09
N GLY A 50 20.40 -18.32 26.90
CA GLY A 50 19.46 -18.78 27.94
C GLY A 50 19.54 -20.29 28.19
N GLY A 51 20.29 -21.03 27.36
CA GLY A 51 20.43 -22.47 27.44
C GLY A 51 19.30 -23.23 26.75
N TYR A 52 18.49 -22.57 25.93
CA TYR A 52 17.39 -23.19 25.21
C TYR A 52 17.90 -23.90 23.95
N PRO A 53 17.62 -25.21 23.79
CA PRO A 53 18.08 -25.97 22.63
C PRO A 53 17.25 -25.63 21.39
N GLY A 54 17.93 -25.45 20.26
CA GLY A 54 17.36 -25.31 18.93
C GLY A 54 18.15 -26.09 17.89
N SER A 55 17.56 -26.29 16.72
CA SER A 55 18.20 -27.03 15.62
C SER A 55 18.49 -26.13 14.44
N ALA A 56 19.75 -26.08 14.01
CA ALA A 56 20.21 -25.23 12.93
C ALA A 56 20.88 -26.02 11.82
N ALA A 57 20.68 -25.60 10.55
CA ALA A 57 21.43 -26.20 9.44
C ALA A 57 22.92 -25.84 9.50
N GLY A 58 23.24 -24.59 9.84
CA GLY A 58 24.60 -24.18 10.24
C GLY A 58 24.63 -23.52 11.61
N ALA A 59 25.62 -23.87 12.44
CA ALA A 59 25.72 -23.37 13.81
C ALA A 59 27.16 -23.03 14.24
N ILE A 60 27.32 -21.86 14.85
CA ILE A 60 28.51 -21.45 15.61
C ILE A 60 28.08 -21.13 17.04
N ASN A 61 28.48 -21.95 18.00
CA ASN A 61 28.16 -21.71 19.42
C ASN A 61 29.28 -20.98 20.18
N ASP A 62 30.48 -20.88 19.61
CA ASP A 62 31.61 -20.21 20.24
C ASP A 62 31.48 -18.68 20.12
N PRO A 63 31.32 -17.93 21.23
CA PRO A 63 31.19 -16.48 21.18
C PRO A 63 32.44 -15.75 20.68
N ALA A 64 33.60 -16.40 20.72
CA ALA A 64 34.85 -15.82 20.22
C ALA A 64 35.00 -15.95 18.70
N ASN A 65 34.15 -16.73 18.04
CA ASN A 65 34.26 -17.01 16.62
C ASN A 65 33.64 -15.86 15.79
N GLY A 66 34.42 -15.31 14.86
CA GLY A 66 34.02 -14.21 13.98
C GLY A 66 33.59 -14.64 12.57
N ASP A 67 33.48 -15.94 12.32
CA ASP A 67 33.11 -16.49 11.02
C ASP A 67 31.61 -16.29 10.76
N ASP A 68 31.26 -16.01 9.49
CA ASP A 68 29.86 -15.94 9.06
C ASP A 68 29.21 -17.33 9.09
N VAL A 69 27.90 -17.41 9.33
CA VAL A 69 27.08 -18.60 9.10
C VAL A 69 26.18 -18.34 7.91
N SER A 70 26.45 -19.00 6.78
CA SER A 70 25.82 -18.57 5.52
C SER A 70 25.49 -19.63 4.48
N GLY A 71 24.44 -19.35 3.71
CA GLY A 71 23.99 -20.18 2.58
C GLY A 71 23.39 -21.53 2.99
N ASN A 72 23.06 -21.72 4.27
CA ASN A 72 22.51 -22.98 4.76
C ASN A 72 21.00 -23.06 4.50
N THR A 73 20.48 -24.27 4.29
CA THR A 73 19.05 -24.53 4.09
C THR A 73 18.57 -25.59 5.07
N LEU A 74 17.52 -25.27 5.84
CA LEU A 74 16.83 -26.20 6.72
C LEU A 74 15.41 -26.43 6.20
N THR A 75 14.99 -27.69 6.08
CA THR A 75 13.60 -28.07 5.79
C THR A 75 13.01 -28.85 6.97
N LEU A 76 11.86 -28.43 7.49
CA LEU A 76 11.06 -29.19 8.45
C LEU A 76 9.82 -29.76 7.75
N GLU A 77 9.64 -31.07 7.81
CA GLU A 77 8.49 -31.75 7.20
C GLU A 77 8.06 -32.98 8.00
N ASN A 78 6.75 -33.22 8.07
CA ASN A 78 6.15 -34.40 8.71
C ASN A 78 6.72 -34.72 10.10
N TYR A 79 6.96 -33.69 10.91
CA TYR A 79 7.55 -33.81 12.23
C TYR A 79 7.09 -32.66 13.12
N ASP A 80 6.70 -33.00 14.34
CA ASP A 80 6.36 -32.03 15.37
C ASP A 80 7.55 -31.80 16.28
N TYR A 81 8.18 -30.64 16.11
CA TYR A 81 9.25 -30.15 16.95
C TYR A 81 8.76 -29.09 17.94
N SER A 82 7.46 -28.83 18.06
CA SER A 82 6.96 -27.87 19.05
C SER A 82 6.86 -28.48 20.46
N VAL A 83 6.81 -27.61 21.47
CA VAL A 83 6.59 -28.01 22.88
C VAL A 83 5.19 -27.65 23.43
N HIS A 84 4.24 -27.25 22.57
CA HIS A 84 2.83 -26.98 22.91
C HIS A 84 2.62 -26.18 24.21
N GLY A 85 3.23 -24.98 24.31
CA GLY A 85 3.09 -24.12 25.50
C GLY A 85 3.95 -24.52 26.71
N GLY A 86 4.91 -25.43 26.52
CA GLY A 86 5.99 -25.68 27.49
C GLY A 86 6.91 -24.46 27.68
N GLY A 87 7.60 -24.38 28.82
CA GLY A 87 8.38 -23.20 29.22
C GLY A 87 9.58 -22.82 28.33
N ASN A 88 9.96 -23.67 27.37
CA ASN A 88 11.13 -23.48 26.50
C ASN A 88 10.75 -23.77 25.03
N PRO A 89 10.46 -22.74 24.21
CA PRO A 89 10.05 -22.95 22.82
C PRO A 89 11.19 -23.52 22.00
N ASN A 90 10.90 -24.56 21.21
CA ASN A 90 11.88 -25.12 20.28
C ASN A 90 11.96 -24.25 19.03
N ALA A 91 13.17 -23.86 18.66
CA ALA A 91 13.43 -23.04 17.49
C ALA A 91 14.24 -23.80 16.44
N ILE A 92 13.95 -23.54 15.18
CA ILE A 92 14.80 -23.95 14.06
C ILE A 92 15.43 -22.74 13.38
N PHE A 93 16.67 -22.91 12.93
CA PHE A 93 17.44 -21.86 12.29
C PHE A 93 17.99 -22.32 10.94
N GLY A 94 17.92 -21.48 9.91
CA GLY A 94 18.73 -21.68 8.72
C GLY A 94 20.22 -21.56 9.09
N GLY A 95 20.59 -20.46 9.74
CA GLY A 95 21.91 -20.26 10.34
C GLY A 95 21.84 -19.67 11.74
N PHE A 96 22.71 -20.12 12.64
CA PHE A 96 22.77 -19.67 14.02
C PHE A 96 24.21 -19.32 14.44
N THR A 97 24.42 -18.17 15.10
CA THR A 97 25.72 -17.81 15.67
C THR A 97 25.62 -17.13 17.04
N CYS A 98 26.39 -17.60 18.01
CA CYS A 98 26.70 -16.86 19.24
C CYS A 98 27.94 -15.97 19.10
N GLY A 99 28.65 -16.06 17.97
CA GLY A 99 29.85 -15.31 17.65
C GLY A 99 29.56 -13.93 17.04
N THR A 100 30.62 -13.22 16.66
CA THR A 100 30.54 -11.85 16.11
C THR A 100 30.35 -11.81 14.59
N GLY A 101 30.43 -12.97 13.92
CA GLY A 101 30.15 -13.10 12.49
C GLY A 101 28.67 -12.95 12.16
N ARG A 102 28.35 -12.82 10.87
CA ARG A 102 26.97 -12.60 10.40
C ARG A 102 26.22 -13.91 10.20
N ALA A 103 24.91 -13.93 10.40
CA ALA A 103 24.04 -14.98 9.88
C ALA A 103 23.39 -14.50 8.57
N LYS A 104 23.83 -14.99 7.42
CA LYS A 104 23.41 -14.44 6.12
C LYS A 104 23.00 -15.46 5.06
N ASP A 105 22.05 -15.08 4.21
CA ASP A 105 21.62 -15.87 3.06
C ASP A 105 21.19 -17.31 3.39
N ASN A 106 20.72 -17.55 4.62
CA ASN A 106 20.21 -18.86 5.03
C ASN A 106 18.72 -18.99 4.73
N ILE A 107 18.24 -20.21 4.56
CA ILE A 107 16.88 -20.52 4.13
C ILE A 107 16.24 -21.52 5.10
N VAL A 108 14.99 -21.28 5.47
CA VAL A 108 14.14 -22.24 6.17
C VAL A 108 12.88 -22.52 5.36
N HIS A 109 12.53 -23.80 5.23
CA HIS A 109 11.27 -24.25 4.67
C HIS A 109 10.48 -25.02 5.73
N ILE A 110 9.24 -24.61 5.99
CA ILE A 110 8.28 -25.36 6.79
C ILE A 110 7.24 -25.94 5.83
N ARG A 111 7.24 -27.26 5.69
CA ARG A 111 6.36 -27.98 4.77
C ARG A 111 5.24 -28.69 5.51
N SER A 112 4.38 -29.36 4.75
CA SER A 112 3.26 -30.15 5.25
C SER A 112 3.66 -31.04 6.43
N GLY A 113 2.89 -30.97 7.50
CA GLY A 113 3.10 -31.75 8.73
C GLY A 113 4.32 -31.33 9.55
N GLY A 114 5.03 -30.27 9.14
CA GLY A 114 6.06 -29.63 9.96
C GLY A 114 5.42 -28.70 10.98
N THR A 115 5.68 -28.95 12.26
CA THR A 115 5.20 -28.14 13.37
C THR A 115 6.37 -27.68 14.24
N VAL A 116 6.47 -26.39 14.56
CA VAL A 116 7.55 -25.84 15.40
C VAL A 116 7.09 -24.58 16.13
N ASN A 117 7.69 -24.25 17.28
CA ASN A 117 7.37 -22.99 17.94
C ASN A 117 7.95 -21.80 17.16
N SER A 118 9.24 -21.80 16.85
CA SER A 118 9.87 -20.68 16.13
C SER A 118 10.66 -21.14 14.91
N ALA A 119 10.44 -20.46 13.78
CA ALA A 119 11.20 -20.66 12.55
C ALA A 119 11.95 -19.38 12.19
N VAL A 120 13.28 -19.45 12.20
CA VAL A 120 14.17 -18.29 12.03
C VAL A 120 15.10 -18.50 10.84
N GLY A 121 15.11 -17.57 9.88
CA GLY A 121 16.00 -17.69 8.72
C GLY A 121 17.47 -17.66 9.13
N GLY A 122 17.87 -16.62 9.86
CA GLY A 122 19.19 -16.50 10.49
C GLY A 122 19.10 -15.85 11.88
N GLY A 123 19.86 -16.36 12.85
CA GLY A 123 19.87 -15.87 14.23
C GLY A 123 21.27 -15.56 14.74
N THR A 124 21.43 -14.43 15.44
CA THR A 124 22.69 -14.04 16.08
C THR A 124 22.48 -13.56 17.52
N TYR A 125 23.42 -13.91 18.39
CA TYR A 125 23.48 -13.45 19.78
C TYR A 125 24.80 -12.77 20.14
N GLY A 126 25.83 -12.86 19.28
CA GLY A 126 27.16 -12.31 19.53
C GLY A 126 27.42 -10.95 18.88
N GLY A 127 26.40 -10.33 18.28
CA GLY A 127 26.44 -8.95 17.84
C GLY A 127 26.74 -8.71 16.36
N GLY A 128 26.86 -9.76 15.56
CA GLY A 128 26.93 -9.66 14.10
C GLY A 128 25.56 -9.36 13.46
N ASP A 129 25.55 -8.99 12.18
CA ASP A 129 24.31 -8.69 11.45
C ASP A 129 23.60 -9.97 10.97
N VAL A 130 22.27 -9.89 10.81
CA VAL A 130 21.45 -10.92 10.14
C VAL A 130 20.93 -10.40 8.81
N VAL A 131 21.40 -10.98 7.70
CA VAL A 131 21.24 -10.37 6.37
C VAL A 131 20.73 -11.35 5.32
N GLY A 132 19.70 -10.99 4.56
CA GLY A 132 19.32 -11.73 3.35
C GLY A 132 18.72 -13.13 3.60
N ASN A 133 18.40 -13.47 4.85
CA ASN A 133 17.85 -14.78 5.19
C ASN A 133 16.38 -14.90 4.75
N ARG A 134 15.91 -16.13 4.54
CA ARG A 134 14.58 -16.41 3.98
C ARG A 134 13.86 -17.49 4.77
N VAL A 135 12.58 -17.27 5.08
CA VAL A 135 11.70 -18.30 5.63
C VAL A 135 10.49 -18.47 4.74
N TYR A 136 10.18 -19.71 4.39
CA TYR A 136 9.03 -20.10 3.59
C TYR A 136 8.11 -21.01 4.40
N LEU A 137 6.88 -20.56 4.62
CA LEU A 137 5.81 -21.38 5.17
C LEU A 137 4.90 -21.86 4.04
N HIS A 138 4.91 -23.17 3.82
CA HIS A 138 4.13 -23.83 2.78
C HIS A 138 2.83 -24.42 3.34
N ALA A 139 1.98 -24.90 2.43
CA ALA A 139 0.73 -25.58 2.79
C ALA A 139 0.96 -26.73 3.79
N GLY A 140 0.14 -26.75 4.83
CA GLY A 140 0.16 -27.75 5.89
C GLY A 140 1.27 -27.59 6.93
N GLY A 141 2.09 -26.55 6.85
CA GLY A 141 3.01 -26.18 7.93
C GLY A 141 2.30 -25.40 9.04
N LEU A 142 2.75 -25.58 10.28
CA LEU A 142 2.27 -24.86 11.45
C LEU A 142 3.46 -24.30 12.24
N VAL A 143 3.42 -23.00 12.54
CA VAL A 143 4.46 -22.32 13.30
C VAL A 143 3.83 -21.39 14.33
N ASP A 144 4.41 -21.23 15.51
CA ASP A 144 3.95 -20.19 16.43
C ASP A 144 4.50 -18.80 16.00
N GLY A 145 5.83 -18.64 15.91
CA GLY A 145 6.50 -17.42 15.45
C GLY A 145 7.40 -17.62 14.23
N VAL A 146 7.33 -16.71 13.26
CA VAL A 146 8.17 -16.73 12.06
C VAL A 146 9.03 -15.48 11.98
N VAL A 147 10.34 -15.63 11.86
CA VAL A 147 11.29 -14.51 11.80
C VAL A 147 12.24 -14.66 10.63
N GLY A 148 12.32 -13.68 9.73
CA GLY A 148 13.28 -13.72 8.62
C GLY A 148 14.73 -13.68 9.13
N GLY A 149 15.05 -12.73 10.01
CA GLY A 149 16.34 -12.65 10.70
C GLY A 149 16.19 -12.10 12.12
N TYR A 150 16.87 -12.73 13.09
CA TYR A 150 16.77 -12.42 14.51
C TYR A 150 18.10 -11.98 15.11
N VAL A 151 18.12 -10.79 15.72
CA VAL A 151 19.24 -10.28 16.53
C VAL A 151 18.85 -10.29 17.99
N GLY A 152 19.43 -11.21 18.76
CA GLY A 152 19.24 -11.34 20.20
C GLY A 152 20.31 -10.66 21.04
N GLY A 153 21.37 -10.11 20.43
CA GLY A 153 22.44 -9.40 21.12
C GLY A 153 22.26 -7.88 21.17
N ALA A 154 23.03 -7.20 22.02
CA ALA A 154 23.01 -5.74 22.17
C ALA A 154 23.61 -4.96 20.98
N SER A 155 24.01 -5.64 19.91
CA SER A 155 24.49 -5.03 18.67
C SER A 155 24.13 -5.90 17.46
N GLY A 156 24.35 -5.38 16.26
CA GLY A 156 23.98 -6.03 14.99
C GLY A 156 22.64 -5.54 14.45
N SER A 157 22.51 -5.53 13.13
CA SER A 157 21.30 -5.11 12.41
C SER A 157 20.59 -6.29 11.75
N ALA A 158 19.28 -6.15 11.56
CA ALA A 158 18.46 -7.08 10.78
C ALA A 158 18.10 -6.48 9.43
N GLU A 159 18.75 -6.96 8.37
CA GLU A 159 18.72 -6.32 7.05
C GLU A 159 18.28 -7.27 5.94
N ASP A 160 17.39 -6.81 5.06
CA ASP A 160 16.99 -7.51 3.83
C ASP A 160 16.55 -8.97 4.03
N ASN A 161 16.01 -9.32 5.20
CA ASN A 161 15.49 -10.66 5.45
C ASN A 161 14.06 -10.78 4.93
N HIS A 162 13.64 -12.00 4.60
CA HIS A 162 12.40 -12.27 3.90
C HIS A 162 11.59 -13.37 4.57
N VAL A 163 10.30 -13.12 4.80
CA VAL A 163 9.33 -14.16 5.15
C VAL A 163 8.29 -14.26 4.03
N VAL A 164 8.00 -15.48 3.60
CA VAL A 164 6.96 -15.78 2.62
C VAL A 164 6.04 -16.83 3.20
N VAL A 165 4.77 -16.49 3.38
CA VAL A 165 3.71 -17.43 3.74
C VAL A 165 2.87 -17.70 2.51
N GLU A 166 3.07 -18.85 1.91
CA GLU A 166 2.29 -19.31 0.75
C GLU A 166 0.91 -19.84 1.21
N SER A 167 0.91 -20.55 2.34
CA SER A 167 -0.25 -21.12 3.03
C SER A 167 0.20 -21.57 4.44
N GLY A 168 -0.60 -22.38 5.14
CA GLY A 168 -0.28 -22.87 6.49
C GLY A 168 -0.93 -22.04 7.60
N ARG A 169 -0.44 -22.22 8.83
CA ARG A 169 -0.93 -21.51 10.02
C ARG A 169 0.21 -20.88 10.82
N VAL A 170 0.02 -19.63 11.24
CA VAL A 170 0.90 -18.93 12.20
C VAL A 170 0.10 -18.49 13.41
N ASN A 171 0.59 -18.75 14.63
CA ASN A 171 -0.18 -18.51 15.86
C ASN A 171 0.14 -17.20 16.58
N ASP A 172 1.41 -16.79 16.65
CA ASP A 172 1.86 -15.75 17.59
C ASP A 172 2.34 -14.47 16.88
N PHE A 173 3.29 -14.56 15.95
CA PHE A 173 3.83 -13.39 15.23
C PHE A 173 4.55 -13.73 13.93
N ILE A 174 4.64 -12.74 13.03
CA ILE A 174 5.50 -12.77 11.85
C ILE A 174 6.35 -11.51 11.80
N HIS A 175 7.67 -11.66 11.80
CA HIS A 175 8.63 -10.56 11.65
C HIS A 175 9.51 -10.76 10.42
N GLY A 176 9.54 -9.78 9.51
CA GLY A 176 10.49 -9.80 8.38
C GLY A 176 11.94 -9.77 8.89
N GLY A 177 12.22 -8.93 9.87
CA GLY A 177 13.46 -8.90 10.65
C GLY A 177 13.18 -8.39 12.07
N GLU A 178 13.96 -8.86 13.03
CA GLU A 178 13.74 -8.61 14.45
C GLU A 178 15.04 -8.27 15.18
N ILE A 179 14.97 -7.23 16.01
CA ILE A 179 15.91 -7.01 17.12
C ILE A 179 15.14 -7.20 18.43
N GLY A 180 15.54 -8.21 19.20
CA GLY A 180 14.88 -8.58 20.45
C GLY A 180 15.43 -7.88 21.70
N ASP A 181 16.70 -7.44 21.66
CA ASP A 181 17.36 -6.81 22.81
C ASP A 181 17.07 -5.30 22.88
N ALA A 182 16.48 -4.85 24.00
CA ALA A 182 16.15 -3.44 24.23
C ALA A 182 17.39 -2.54 24.36
N ALA A 183 18.56 -3.09 24.69
CA ALA A 183 19.82 -2.36 24.72
C ALA A 183 20.43 -2.17 23.32
N SER A 184 19.91 -2.86 22.30
CA SER A 184 20.45 -2.76 20.95
C SER A 184 20.22 -1.39 20.33
N MET A 185 21.25 -0.92 19.62
CA MET A 185 21.20 0.27 18.78
C MET A 185 21.14 -0.08 17.28
N GLY A 186 21.07 -1.38 16.97
CA GLY A 186 21.00 -1.89 15.60
C GLY A 186 19.74 -1.45 14.86
N HIS A 187 19.79 -1.54 13.53
CA HIS A 187 18.69 -1.11 12.67
C HIS A 187 17.94 -2.30 12.07
N VAL A 188 16.66 -2.09 11.76
CA VAL A 188 15.82 -3.08 11.09
C VAL A 188 15.41 -2.51 9.74
N THR A 189 16.10 -2.93 8.68
CA THR A 189 16.03 -2.23 7.39
C THR A 189 15.77 -3.17 6.22
N GLY A 190 14.89 -2.78 5.30
CA GLY A 190 14.72 -3.45 4.01
C GLY A 190 14.07 -4.84 4.07
N ASN A 191 13.69 -5.32 5.25
CA ASN A 191 13.10 -6.64 5.41
C ASN A 191 11.71 -6.71 4.78
N THR A 192 11.30 -7.90 4.35
CA THR A 192 10.02 -8.10 3.68
C THR A 192 9.20 -9.25 4.26
N VAL A 193 7.89 -9.06 4.35
CA VAL A 193 6.93 -10.15 4.57
C VAL A 193 5.95 -10.20 3.40
N THR A 194 5.73 -11.39 2.86
CA THR A 194 4.71 -11.64 1.83
C THR A 194 3.74 -12.71 2.32
N ILE A 195 2.44 -12.39 2.36
CA ILE A 195 1.37 -13.33 2.68
C ILE A 195 0.54 -13.55 1.42
N ALA A 196 0.53 -14.78 0.93
CA ALA A 196 -0.28 -15.20 -0.21
C ALA A 196 -1.50 -16.03 0.18
N GLY A 197 -1.48 -16.64 1.37
CA GLY A 197 -2.57 -17.46 1.88
C GLY A 197 -2.30 -17.91 3.32
N GLY A 198 -3.16 -18.80 3.82
CA GLY A 198 -3.06 -19.35 5.18
C GLY A 198 -3.91 -18.60 6.20
N VAL A 199 -3.85 -19.07 7.45
CA VAL A 199 -4.53 -18.47 8.62
C VAL A 199 -3.46 -17.95 9.57
N ILE A 200 -3.49 -16.65 9.83
CA ILE A 200 -2.51 -15.94 10.65
C ILE A 200 -3.26 -15.40 11.86
N ASP A 201 -3.16 -16.10 12.99
CA ASP A 201 -3.78 -15.73 14.26
C ASP A 201 -3.00 -14.61 15.01
N ALA A 202 -2.14 -13.91 14.27
CA ALA A 202 -1.03 -13.12 14.77
C ALA A 202 -0.91 -11.76 14.05
N PRO A 203 -0.24 -10.76 14.65
CA PRO A 203 0.16 -9.57 13.92
C PRO A 203 1.34 -9.85 12.98
N VAL A 204 1.42 -9.06 11.90
CA VAL A 204 2.41 -9.18 10.83
C VAL A 204 3.25 -7.90 10.77
N TYR A 205 4.56 -8.03 10.88
CA TYR A 205 5.50 -6.92 10.89
C TYR A 205 6.52 -7.04 9.76
N GLY A 206 6.66 -5.98 8.95
CA GLY A 206 7.76 -5.89 8.00
C GLY A 206 9.12 -5.87 8.71
N GLY A 207 9.20 -5.18 9.86
CA GLY A 207 10.35 -5.19 10.76
C GLY A 207 9.94 -4.81 12.17
N TYR A 208 10.60 -5.39 13.16
CA TYR A 208 10.32 -5.20 14.59
C TYR A 208 11.62 -4.87 15.35
N ASN A 209 11.63 -3.78 16.10
CA ASN A 209 12.78 -3.39 16.92
C ASN A 209 12.40 -3.10 18.38
N ASN A 210 12.85 -3.96 19.30
CA ASN A 210 12.72 -3.72 20.72
C ASN A 210 13.76 -2.71 21.26
N GLY A 211 14.85 -2.50 20.52
CA GLY A 211 15.92 -1.56 20.82
C GLY A 211 15.63 -0.14 20.34
N SER A 212 16.69 0.67 20.26
CA SER A 212 16.62 2.12 20.00
C SER A 212 16.96 2.54 18.56
N GLY A 213 17.35 1.60 17.70
CA GLY A 213 17.70 1.91 16.32
C GLY A 213 16.49 2.08 15.40
N ASN A 214 16.74 2.60 14.19
CA ASN A 214 15.67 2.92 13.25
C ASN A 214 15.07 1.66 12.58
N VAL A 215 13.80 1.77 12.19
CA VAL A 215 13.06 0.73 11.46
C VAL A 215 12.62 1.30 10.12
N THR A 216 13.34 0.95 9.06
CA THR A 216 13.29 1.71 7.81
C THR A 216 13.13 0.87 6.57
N GLY A 217 12.28 1.33 5.64
CA GLY A 217 12.18 0.71 4.31
C GLY A 217 11.72 -0.75 4.32
N ASN A 218 11.12 -1.25 5.40
CA ASN A 218 10.58 -2.60 5.47
C ASN A 218 9.26 -2.67 4.69
N ARG A 219 8.91 -3.85 4.19
CA ARG A 219 7.78 -4.04 3.26
C ARG A 219 6.90 -5.20 3.66
N VAL A 220 5.60 -4.97 3.77
CA VAL A 220 4.60 -6.05 3.90
C VAL A 220 3.74 -6.06 2.65
N THR A 221 3.56 -7.24 2.05
CA THR A 221 2.69 -7.46 0.89
C THR A 221 1.66 -8.53 1.21
N ILE A 222 0.38 -8.17 1.16
CA ILE A 222 -0.74 -9.09 1.34
C ILE A 222 -1.43 -9.30 0.00
N THR A 223 -1.43 -10.53 -0.47
CA THR A 223 -2.10 -10.97 -1.72
C THR A 223 -3.24 -11.95 -1.44
N GLY A 224 -3.33 -12.48 -0.21
CA GLY A 224 -4.37 -13.39 0.25
C GLY A 224 -4.18 -13.74 1.73
N GLY A 225 -4.97 -14.70 2.22
CA GLY A 225 -4.92 -15.19 3.61
C GLY A 225 -5.94 -14.53 4.55
N GLU A 226 -6.13 -15.15 5.71
CA GLU A 226 -6.97 -14.68 6.80
C GLU A 226 -6.06 -14.23 7.94
N ILE A 227 -6.02 -12.94 8.23
CA ILE A 227 -5.09 -12.31 9.18
C ILE A 227 -5.91 -11.71 10.32
N HIS A 228 -5.76 -12.26 11.51
CA HIS A 228 -6.53 -11.85 12.69
C HIS A 228 -5.90 -10.67 13.43
N GLY A 229 -4.57 -10.53 13.34
CA GLY A 229 -3.85 -9.41 13.93
C GLY A 229 -3.65 -8.23 12.99
N SER A 230 -3.00 -7.20 13.52
CA SER A 230 -2.64 -6.00 12.77
C SER A 230 -1.57 -6.28 11.71
N VAL A 231 -1.58 -5.52 10.61
CA VAL A 231 -0.51 -5.53 9.59
C VAL A 231 0.30 -4.24 9.69
N ILE A 232 1.59 -4.35 9.94
CA ILE A 232 2.47 -3.24 10.33
C ILE A 232 3.71 -3.21 9.43
N GLY A 233 3.93 -2.09 8.73
CA GLY A 233 5.09 -1.93 7.86
C GLY A 233 6.42 -1.98 8.62
N GLY A 234 6.47 -1.32 9.78
CA GLY A 234 7.60 -1.37 10.72
C GLY A 234 7.16 -0.93 12.11
N ASP A 235 7.78 -1.51 13.15
CA ASP A 235 7.46 -1.25 14.54
C ASP A 235 8.71 -1.08 15.41
N THR A 236 8.67 -0.14 16.36
CA THR A 236 9.70 0.00 17.38
C THR A 236 9.13 0.36 18.75
N PHE A 237 9.74 -0.24 19.79
CA PHE A 237 9.48 0.05 21.20
C PHE A 237 10.47 1.03 21.82
N GLY A 238 11.53 1.39 21.08
CA GLY A 238 12.53 2.34 21.54
C GLY A 238 12.35 3.75 20.97
N SER A 239 13.43 4.53 21.02
CA SER A 239 13.49 5.90 20.52
C SER A 239 13.81 6.02 19.03
N GLY A 240 13.90 4.90 18.31
CA GLY A 240 14.20 4.87 16.88
C GLY A 240 13.10 5.45 16.01
N ASN A 241 13.47 5.94 14.83
CA ASN A 241 12.50 6.42 13.85
C ASN A 241 11.94 5.27 13.01
N VAL A 242 10.65 5.36 12.66
CA VAL A 242 9.93 4.39 11.81
C VAL A 242 9.59 5.05 10.50
N THR A 243 10.45 4.85 9.49
CA THR A 243 10.39 5.66 8.26
C THR A 243 10.44 4.89 6.96
N GLY A 244 9.69 5.35 5.96
CA GLY A 244 9.74 4.80 4.61
C GLY A 244 9.26 3.34 4.50
N ASN A 245 8.60 2.80 5.52
CA ASN A 245 8.05 1.44 5.47
C ASN A 245 6.82 1.41 4.57
N THR A 246 6.57 0.27 3.94
CA THR A 246 5.49 0.13 2.96
C THR A 246 4.61 -1.07 3.27
N VAL A 247 3.30 -0.87 3.32
CA VAL A 247 2.31 -1.95 3.31
C VAL A 247 1.57 -1.92 1.98
N THR A 248 1.45 -3.06 1.30
CA THR A 248 0.72 -3.21 0.05
C THR A 248 -0.32 -4.31 0.19
N ILE A 249 -1.58 -3.97 -0.09
CA ILE A 249 -2.72 -4.88 0.03
C ILE A 249 -3.37 -5.03 -1.34
N THR A 250 -3.36 -6.25 -1.85
CA THR A 250 -4.01 -6.64 -3.13
C THR A 250 -5.03 -7.75 -2.93
N GLY A 251 -5.02 -8.40 -1.76
CA GLY A 251 -5.93 -9.46 -1.37
C GLY A 251 -5.99 -9.65 0.15
N GLY A 252 -6.77 -10.63 0.61
CA GLY A 252 -6.78 -11.12 1.98
C GLY A 252 -7.84 -10.48 2.90
N GLU A 253 -8.11 -11.15 4.02
CA GLU A 253 -9.00 -10.67 5.09
C GLU A 253 -8.16 -10.20 6.26
N ILE A 254 -8.11 -8.90 6.51
CA ILE A 254 -7.38 -8.29 7.64
C ILE A 254 -8.41 -7.86 8.68
N ARG A 255 -8.47 -8.57 9.81
CA ARG A 255 -9.49 -8.36 10.86
C ARG A 255 -9.19 -7.21 11.81
N ASP A 256 -7.96 -6.73 11.79
CA ASP A 256 -7.49 -5.66 12.67
C ASP A 256 -6.94 -4.48 11.84
N HIS A 257 -6.20 -3.60 12.50
CA HIS A 257 -5.66 -2.38 11.92
C HIS A 257 -4.52 -2.62 10.93
N VAL A 258 -4.36 -1.66 10.02
CA VAL A 258 -3.20 -1.57 9.13
C VAL A 258 -2.40 -0.32 9.50
N TYR A 259 -1.09 -0.46 9.65
CA TYR A 259 -0.18 0.63 9.96
C TYR A 259 0.97 0.68 8.96
N GLY A 260 1.17 1.83 8.30
CA GLY A 260 2.40 2.08 7.54
C GLY A 260 3.64 2.01 8.44
N GLY A 261 3.54 2.57 9.65
CA GLY A 261 4.50 2.41 10.73
C GLY A 261 3.83 2.55 12.10
N PHE A 262 4.34 1.86 13.11
CA PHE A 262 3.87 1.90 14.49
C PHE A 262 5.03 2.20 15.44
N ARG A 263 4.77 2.91 16.53
CA ARG A 263 5.82 3.24 17.50
C ARG A 263 5.31 3.41 18.93
N ASN A 264 6.10 2.94 19.90
CA ASN A 264 6.01 3.24 21.35
C ASN A 264 7.37 3.85 21.79
N GLY A 265 7.48 5.09 22.32
CA GLY A 265 8.79 5.74 22.58
C GLY A 265 8.93 7.27 22.35
N ASP A 266 9.99 7.74 21.67
CA ASP A 266 10.15 9.18 21.28
C ASP A 266 10.48 9.46 19.79
N GLY A 267 10.80 8.44 18.99
CA GLY A 267 11.13 8.60 17.58
C GLY A 267 9.96 9.03 16.68
N ASP A 268 10.29 9.50 15.49
CA ASP A 268 9.35 9.96 14.47
C ASP A 268 8.75 8.79 13.66
N VAL A 269 7.51 8.95 13.18
CA VAL A 269 6.84 8.00 12.28
C VAL A 269 6.52 8.69 10.96
N LYS A 270 7.42 8.55 9.98
CA LYS A 270 7.45 9.41 8.78
C LYS A 270 7.53 8.69 7.46
N ASP A 271 6.98 9.31 6.42
CA ASP A 271 7.15 8.90 5.03
C ASP A 271 6.76 7.43 4.76
N ASN A 272 5.92 6.84 5.63
CA ASN A 272 5.44 5.49 5.44
C ASN A 272 4.30 5.48 4.41
N ILE A 273 4.21 4.37 3.67
CA ILE A 273 3.32 4.25 2.52
C ILE A 273 2.38 3.08 2.72
N VAL A 274 1.08 3.30 2.52
CA VAL A 274 0.10 2.23 2.37
C VAL A 274 -0.44 2.24 0.95
N ASN A 275 -0.37 1.10 0.26
CA ASN A 275 -0.93 0.90 -1.07
C ASN A 275 -2.13 -0.04 -0.99
N ILE A 276 -3.25 0.38 -1.55
CA ILE A 276 -4.44 -0.44 -1.76
C ILE A 276 -4.53 -0.73 -3.26
N GLY A 277 -4.30 -1.97 -3.65
CA GLY A 277 -4.25 -2.44 -5.03
C GLY A 277 -2.86 -2.35 -5.66
N ASP A 278 -2.71 -3.03 -6.80
CA ASP A 278 -1.50 -3.03 -7.62
C ASP A 278 -1.52 -1.92 -8.70
N GLY A 279 -2.70 -1.38 -9.00
CA GLY A 279 -2.93 -0.39 -10.06
C GLY A 279 -3.18 -0.98 -11.45
N ALA A 280 -3.35 -2.29 -11.53
CA ALA A 280 -3.70 -3.01 -12.75
C ALA A 280 -5.03 -3.76 -12.62
N HIS A 281 -5.35 -4.25 -11.42
CA HIS A 281 -6.54 -5.07 -11.14
C HIS A 281 -7.34 -4.53 -9.96
N ASP A 282 -8.62 -4.90 -9.90
CA ASP A 282 -9.39 -4.79 -8.66
C ASP A 282 -8.75 -5.66 -7.57
N LEU A 283 -9.06 -5.37 -6.30
CA LEU A 283 -8.63 -6.24 -5.20
C LEU A 283 -9.18 -7.65 -5.38
N ALA A 284 -8.44 -8.66 -4.91
CA ALA A 284 -8.88 -10.04 -4.94
C ALA A 284 -10.28 -10.18 -4.30
N ALA A 285 -11.11 -11.08 -4.84
CA ALA A 285 -12.45 -11.29 -4.30
C ALA A 285 -12.37 -11.69 -2.81
N GLY A 286 -13.26 -11.11 -1.99
CA GLY A 286 -13.26 -11.33 -0.54
C GLY A 286 -12.28 -10.45 0.25
N THR A 287 -11.50 -9.59 -0.41
CA THR A 287 -10.60 -8.67 0.30
C THR A 287 -11.36 -7.80 1.29
N ARG A 288 -10.90 -7.77 2.54
CA ARG A 288 -11.53 -7.00 3.61
C ARG A 288 -10.48 -6.41 4.53
N ILE A 289 -10.71 -5.16 4.95
CA ILE A 289 -9.97 -4.49 6.01
C ILE A 289 -11.02 -4.07 7.02
N ASP A 290 -11.04 -4.71 8.18
CA ASP A 290 -12.13 -4.55 9.16
C ASP A 290 -12.02 -3.24 9.93
N GLN A 291 -10.78 -2.88 10.26
CA GLN A 291 -10.50 -1.72 11.11
C GLN A 291 -9.89 -0.58 10.28
N SER A 292 -9.30 0.38 10.99
CA SER A 292 -8.75 1.59 10.39
C SER A 292 -7.36 1.37 9.81
N ILE A 293 -7.06 2.13 8.76
CA ILE A 293 -5.75 2.19 8.11
C ILE A 293 -5.04 3.46 8.56
N TYR A 294 -3.81 3.34 9.03
CA TYR A 294 -2.97 4.43 9.50
C TYR A 294 -1.73 4.59 8.61
N GLY A 295 -1.40 5.82 8.23
CA GLY A 295 -0.10 6.11 7.63
C GLY A 295 1.03 5.90 8.63
N GLY A 296 0.81 6.39 9.85
CA GLY A 296 1.65 6.12 11.01
C GLY A 296 0.82 6.16 12.28
N PHE A 297 1.24 5.44 13.31
CA PHE A 297 0.66 5.52 14.64
C PHE A 297 1.75 5.68 15.68
N ASN A 298 1.49 6.57 16.63
CA ASN A 298 2.38 6.79 17.76
C ASN A 298 1.59 6.67 19.06
N ASN A 299 1.94 5.66 19.87
CA ASN A 299 1.33 5.40 21.16
C ASN A 299 2.07 6.15 22.29
N GLY A 300 1.97 7.48 22.30
CA GLY A 300 2.59 8.35 23.31
C GLY A 300 3.94 8.97 22.89
N GLY A 301 4.58 9.72 23.79
CA GLY A 301 5.85 10.39 23.52
C GLY A 301 5.79 11.57 22.54
N SER A 302 6.97 12.13 22.23
CA SER A 302 7.11 13.45 21.58
C SER A 302 7.33 13.43 20.06
N GLY A 303 7.56 12.24 19.49
CA GLY A 303 7.80 12.05 18.06
C GLY A 303 6.64 12.46 17.16
N THR A 304 6.98 12.95 15.98
CA THR A 304 6.02 13.48 15.00
C THR A 304 5.55 12.41 14.03
N ILE A 305 4.30 12.54 13.57
CA ILE A 305 3.73 11.72 12.49
C ILE A 305 3.53 12.63 11.28
N SER A 306 4.30 12.42 10.21
CA SER A 306 4.24 13.29 9.02
C SER A 306 4.77 12.63 7.74
N GLY A 307 4.47 13.22 6.59
CA GLY A 307 4.90 12.73 5.28
C GLY A 307 4.27 11.41 4.83
N ASN A 308 3.33 10.83 5.60
CA ASN A 308 2.80 9.50 5.30
C ASN A 308 1.81 9.55 4.13
N ILE A 309 1.81 8.51 3.29
CA ILE A 309 1.10 8.50 2.01
C ILE A 309 0.15 7.30 1.93
N LEU A 310 -1.11 7.55 1.57
CA LEU A 310 -2.05 6.52 1.14
C LEU A 310 -2.17 6.55 -0.39
N ASN A 311 -1.93 5.42 -1.04
CA ASN A 311 -2.19 5.24 -2.47
C ASN A 311 -3.40 4.30 -2.64
N VAL A 312 -4.49 4.82 -3.17
CA VAL A 312 -5.71 4.07 -3.49
C VAL A 312 -5.73 3.79 -4.99
N LYS A 313 -5.36 2.56 -5.36
CA LYS A 313 -5.24 2.09 -6.74
C LYS A 313 -6.36 1.14 -7.16
N ALA A 314 -7.09 0.59 -6.19
CA ALA A 314 -8.31 -0.18 -6.37
C ALA A 314 -9.33 0.20 -5.29
N SER A 315 -10.61 -0.09 -5.52
CA SER A 315 -11.67 0.21 -4.57
C SER A 315 -11.59 -0.68 -3.33
N ALA A 316 -11.83 -0.11 -2.15
CA ALA A 316 -11.77 -0.81 -0.88
C ALA A 316 -12.73 -0.24 0.16
N SER A 317 -12.95 -1.03 1.21
CA SER A 317 -13.62 -0.59 2.43
C SER A 317 -12.71 -0.76 3.64
N ALA A 318 -12.81 0.17 4.59
CA ALA A 318 -12.15 0.10 5.89
C ALA A 318 -13.02 0.81 6.93
N GLN A 319 -12.71 0.66 8.21
CA GLN A 319 -13.40 1.45 9.24
C GLN A 319 -13.11 2.95 9.03
N ASN A 320 -11.84 3.34 8.97
CA ASN A 320 -11.42 4.72 8.77
C ASN A 320 -10.02 4.79 8.13
N ILE A 321 -9.60 5.99 7.74
CA ILE A 321 -8.20 6.32 7.43
C ILE A 321 -7.70 7.41 8.37
N ARG A 322 -6.45 7.30 8.83
CA ARG A 322 -5.85 8.25 9.77
C ARG A 322 -4.38 8.52 9.46
N ASN A 323 -3.93 9.72 9.82
CA ASN A 323 -2.52 10.12 9.81
C ASN A 323 -1.85 9.98 8.43
N PHE A 324 -2.55 10.41 7.38
CA PHE A 324 -1.99 10.56 6.03
C PHE A 324 -1.85 12.04 5.70
N ASP A 325 -0.66 12.42 5.24
CA ASP A 325 -0.35 13.75 4.74
C ASP A 325 -0.67 13.88 3.24
N LYS A 326 -0.69 12.76 2.52
CA LYS A 326 -1.12 12.71 1.12
C LYS A 326 -1.98 11.49 0.87
N ILE A 327 -3.05 11.67 0.10
CA ILE A 327 -3.93 10.58 -0.35
C ILE A 327 -4.01 10.66 -1.87
N ASN A 328 -3.57 9.62 -2.56
CA ASN A 328 -3.48 9.58 -4.01
C ASN A 328 -4.45 8.54 -4.57
N PHE A 329 -5.34 8.96 -5.46
CA PHE A 329 -6.20 8.07 -6.23
C PHE A 329 -5.61 7.84 -7.62
N TYR A 330 -5.56 6.58 -8.05
CA TYR A 330 -5.00 6.19 -9.34
C TYR A 330 -6.06 5.53 -10.21
N PHE A 331 -6.63 6.32 -11.12
CA PHE A 331 -7.56 5.85 -12.12
C PHE A 331 -6.81 5.25 -13.30
N THR A 332 -7.42 4.25 -13.92
CA THR A 332 -6.99 3.71 -15.21
C THR A 332 -8.21 3.63 -16.13
N LYS A 333 -8.04 3.07 -17.35
CA LYS A 333 -9.19 2.81 -18.23
C LYS A 333 -10.19 1.81 -17.64
N THR A 334 -9.75 0.98 -16.69
CA THR A 334 -10.54 -0.12 -16.12
C THR A 334 -10.79 0.05 -14.63
N LEU A 335 -10.00 0.87 -13.94
CA LEU A 335 -10.10 1.06 -12.49
C LEU A 335 -10.59 2.46 -12.14
N SER A 336 -11.63 2.50 -11.30
CA SER A 336 -12.19 3.71 -10.70
C SER A 336 -12.13 3.58 -9.18
N PRO A 337 -10.97 3.85 -8.55
CA PRO A 337 -10.78 3.61 -7.13
C PRO A 337 -11.70 4.48 -6.27
N LYS A 338 -12.33 3.85 -5.30
CA LYS A 338 -13.14 4.48 -4.27
C LYS A 338 -12.85 3.86 -2.91
N LEU A 339 -12.77 4.70 -1.88
CA LEU A 339 -12.68 4.28 -0.49
C LEU A 339 -14.02 4.47 0.22
N THR A 340 -14.54 3.39 0.80
CA THR A 340 -15.79 3.41 1.58
C THR A 340 -15.48 3.19 3.06
N LEU A 341 -15.85 4.15 3.90
CA LEU A 341 -15.52 4.22 5.32
C LEU A 341 -16.76 4.09 6.19
N SER A 342 -16.63 3.37 7.30
CA SER A 342 -17.77 3.00 8.16
C SER A 342 -17.69 3.54 9.59
N ASP A 343 -16.68 4.34 9.92
CA ASP A 343 -16.52 4.88 11.26
C ASP A 343 -17.73 5.74 11.67
N THR A 344 -18.36 5.38 12.79
CA THR A 344 -19.52 6.07 13.35
C THR A 344 -19.18 7.42 13.96
N ALA A 345 -17.89 7.72 14.19
CA ALA A 345 -17.41 9.05 14.55
C ALA A 345 -17.16 9.95 13.32
N GLY A 346 -17.28 9.41 12.11
CA GLY A 346 -16.92 10.09 10.86
C GLY A 346 -15.43 10.02 10.53
N THR A 347 -15.04 10.70 9.46
CA THR A 347 -13.66 10.77 8.98
C THR A 347 -13.16 12.20 8.98
N THR A 348 -11.91 12.41 9.37
CA THR A 348 -11.25 13.71 9.29
C THR A 348 -10.17 13.69 8.23
N ILE A 349 -10.24 14.62 7.28
CA ILE A 349 -9.22 14.87 6.27
C ILE A 349 -8.61 16.24 6.57
N LYS A 350 -7.28 16.34 6.56
CA LYS A 350 -6.59 17.60 6.89
C LYS A 350 -6.92 18.71 5.89
N SER A 351 -6.77 18.41 4.61
CA SER A 351 -7.06 19.33 3.51
C SER A 351 -7.46 18.58 2.26
N LEU A 352 -8.36 19.17 1.47
CA LEU A 352 -8.61 18.72 0.10
C LEU A 352 -7.38 18.89 -0.81
N SER A 353 -6.45 19.82 -0.50
CA SER A 353 -5.22 19.99 -1.28
C SER A 353 -4.21 18.86 -1.12
N ASP A 354 -4.38 18.02 -0.10
CA ASP A 354 -3.54 16.85 0.18
C ASP A 354 -3.99 15.60 -0.60
N ILE A 355 -5.11 15.70 -1.33
CA ILE A 355 -5.64 14.64 -2.17
C ILE A 355 -5.20 14.89 -3.62
N THR A 356 -4.60 13.87 -4.24
CA THR A 356 -4.27 13.89 -5.67
C THR A 356 -5.06 12.85 -6.43
N VAL A 357 -5.40 13.16 -7.68
CA VAL A 357 -6.10 12.25 -8.58
C VAL A 357 -5.29 12.12 -9.85
N ASN A 358 -4.90 10.89 -10.17
CA ASN A 358 -4.04 10.55 -11.29
C ASN A 358 -4.81 9.70 -12.28
N GLY A 359 -4.61 9.92 -13.58
CA GLY A 359 -5.19 9.07 -14.63
C GLY A 359 -6.70 9.22 -14.85
N PHE A 360 -7.37 10.18 -14.20
CA PHE A 360 -8.80 10.44 -14.42
C PHE A 360 -9.01 11.11 -15.79
N SER A 361 -9.17 10.28 -16.82
CA SER A 361 -9.40 10.73 -18.20
C SER A 361 -10.88 10.89 -18.57
N THR A 362 -11.78 10.41 -17.72
CA THR A 362 -13.23 10.52 -17.90
C THR A 362 -13.68 11.96 -17.70
N ILE A 363 -14.74 12.35 -18.40
CA ILE A 363 -15.41 13.63 -18.19
C ILE A 363 -16.65 13.36 -17.33
N GLY A 364 -16.88 14.20 -16.32
CA GLY A 364 -17.90 13.97 -15.30
C GLY A 364 -17.32 13.84 -13.90
N THR A 365 -18.00 13.09 -13.04
CA THR A 365 -17.74 13.03 -11.59
C THR A 365 -17.44 11.61 -11.10
N SER A 366 -16.67 11.51 -10.03
CA SER A 366 -16.44 10.26 -9.28
C SER A 366 -16.32 10.55 -7.80
N THR A 367 -16.96 9.72 -6.97
CA THR A 367 -16.75 9.75 -5.52
C THR A 367 -15.46 9.03 -5.17
N LEU A 368 -14.53 9.73 -4.51
CA LEU A 368 -13.25 9.16 -4.09
C LEU A 368 -13.34 8.56 -2.70
N ILE A 369 -13.95 9.28 -1.76
CA ILE A 369 -14.10 8.86 -0.35
C ILE A 369 -15.56 9.03 0.02
N GLU A 370 -16.14 8.03 0.66
CA GLU A 370 -17.48 8.09 1.26
C GLU A 370 -17.41 7.61 2.70
N ASN A 371 -18.00 8.37 3.63
CA ASN A 371 -18.28 7.91 4.98
C ASN A 371 -19.77 8.16 5.28
N VAL A 372 -20.49 7.10 5.68
CA VAL A 372 -21.94 7.15 5.94
C VAL A 372 -22.34 8.13 7.05
N THR A 373 -21.42 8.41 7.98
CA THR A 373 -21.60 9.34 9.09
C THR A 373 -21.28 10.77 8.66
N GLY A 374 -20.13 10.98 8.04
CA GLY A 374 -19.67 12.29 7.61
C GLY A 374 -18.15 12.39 7.45
N ILE A 375 -17.72 13.42 6.75
CA ILE A 375 -16.33 13.78 6.48
C ILE A 375 -16.13 15.23 6.89
N THR A 376 -15.17 15.48 7.79
CA THR A 376 -14.73 16.81 8.19
C THR A 376 -13.42 17.15 7.49
N VAL A 377 -13.35 18.31 6.84
CA VAL A 377 -12.09 18.86 6.31
C VAL A 377 -11.55 19.89 7.30
N SER A 378 -10.40 19.62 7.92
CA SER A 378 -9.90 20.38 9.06
C SER A 378 -9.58 21.84 8.75
N ASP A 379 -9.12 22.15 7.53
CA ASP A 379 -8.85 23.53 7.10
C ASP A 379 -10.12 24.30 6.67
N GLY A 380 -11.29 23.68 6.76
CA GLY A 380 -12.59 24.29 6.47
C GLY A 380 -12.91 24.48 4.99
N ARG A 381 -12.02 24.12 4.06
CA ARG A 381 -12.29 24.27 2.62
C ARG A 381 -13.21 23.15 2.13
N SER A 382 -14.35 23.54 1.57
CA SER A 382 -15.32 22.60 0.96
C SER A 382 -15.03 22.27 -0.50
N SER A 383 -14.15 23.03 -1.17
CA SER A 383 -13.72 22.75 -2.52
C SER A 383 -12.31 23.27 -2.83
N VAL A 384 -11.62 22.58 -3.73
CA VAL A 384 -10.34 22.97 -4.33
C VAL A 384 -10.46 22.70 -5.82
N SER A 385 -10.00 23.63 -6.65
CA SER A 385 -10.04 23.48 -8.10
C SER A 385 -8.70 23.76 -8.74
N THR A 386 -8.46 23.17 -9.90
CA THR A 386 -7.27 23.41 -10.71
C THR A 386 -7.65 23.62 -12.16
N THR A 387 -6.94 24.53 -12.82
CA THR A 387 -7.06 24.76 -14.26
C THR A 387 -5.86 24.19 -15.00
N GLY A 388 -6.10 23.27 -15.93
CA GLY A 388 -5.12 22.83 -16.92
C GLY A 388 -5.30 23.53 -18.27
N ASP A 389 -4.63 23.02 -19.30
CA ASP A 389 -4.63 23.65 -20.63
C ASP A 389 -5.99 23.61 -21.35
N THR A 390 -6.73 22.50 -21.18
CA THR A 390 -8.02 22.27 -21.85
C THR A 390 -9.15 21.87 -20.92
N ALA A 391 -8.80 21.46 -19.70
CA ALA A 391 -9.73 20.92 -18.72
C ALA A 391 -9.49 21.51 -17.35
N GLU A 392 -10.55 21.57 -16.56
CA GLU A 392 -10.54 21.95 -15.16
C GLU A 392 -10.94 20.76 -14.31
N THR A 393 -10.49 20.78 -13.06
CA THR A 393 -10.83 19.73 -12.10
C THR A 393 -11.21 20.35 -10.77
N ILE A 394 -12.16 19.71 -10.09
CA ILE A 394 -12.71 20.17 -8.82
C ILE A 394 -12.76 18.99 -7.88
N LEU A 395 -12.15 19.15 -6.71
CA LEU A 395 -12.33 18.26 -5.57
C LEU A 395 -13.22 18.97 -4.56
N SER A 396 -14.30 18.33 -4.11
CA SER A 396 -15.26 18.96 -3.21
C SER A 396 -15.91 17.99 -2.25
N THR A 397 -16.26 18.48 -1.06
CA THR A 397 -17.21 17.81 -0.19
C THR A 397 -18.62 17.93 -0.76
N ASP A 398 -19.38 16.85 -0.78
CA ASP A 398 -20.78 16.90 -1.23
C ASP A 398 -21.67 17.69 -0.24
N ARG A 399 -22.91 17.98 -0.66
CA ARG A 399 -23.85 18.76 0.16
C ARG A 399 -24.24 18.08 1.47
N THR A 400 -24.15 16.74 1.54
CA THR A 400 -24.44 16.00 2.77
C THR A 400 -23.24 15.94 3.71
N GLY A 401 -22.05 16.34 3.26
CA GLY A 401 -20.80 16.25 4.01
C GLY A 401 -20.34 14.81 4.22
N LYS A 402 -20.78 13.87 3.39
CA LYS A 402 -20.48 12.42 3.51
C LYS A 402 -19.54 11.92 2.43
N LYS A 403 -19.32 12.70 1.38
CA LYS A 403 -18.50 12.32 0.22
C LYS A 403 -17.48 13.38 -0.10
N ILE A 404 -16.32 12.93 -0.57
CA ILE A 404 -15.38 13.74 -1.33
C ILE A 404 -15.48 13.29 -2.79
N ASP A 405 -15.97 14.18 -3.63
CA ASP A 405 -16.15 13.96 -5.06
C ASP A 405 -15.07 14.69 -5.85
N TYR A 406 -14.69 14.09 -6.99
CA TYR A 406 -13.80 14.66 -7.97
C TYR A 406 -14.54 14.83 -9.29
N ALA A 407 -14.50 16.03 -9.85
CA ALA A 407 -15.09 16.37 -11.13
C ALA A 407 -14.02 16.83 -12.10
N ARG A 408 -14.22 16.50 -13.38
CA ARG A 408 -13.41 17.02 -14.50
C ARG A 408 -14.33 17.51 -15.60
N TYR A 409 -14.05 18.71 -16.10
CA TYR A 409 -14.77 19.31 -17.24
C TYR A 409 -13.78 19.73 -18.32
N ILE A 410 -14.13 19.50 -19.58
CA ILE A 410 -13.39 20.09 -20.71
C ILE A 410 -14.00 21.46 -20.99
N PHE A 411 -13.21 22.52 -20.84
CA PHE A 411 -13.67 23.88 -21.14
C PHE A 411 -13.20 24.35 -22.53
N LYS A 412 -12.13 23.75 -23.07
CA LYS A 412 -11.51 24.20 -24.33
C LYS A 412 -11.22 23.05 -25.29
N GLY A 413 -11.54 23.28 -26.56
CA GLY A 413 -11.22 22.36 -27.65
C GLY A 413 -12.08 21.09 -27.71
N ALA A 414 -13.23 21.04 -27.03
CA ALA A 414 -14.16 19.91 -27.08
C ALA A 414 -14.63 19.63 -28.53
N ARG A 415 -14.72 18.34 -28.88
CA ARG A 415 -15.18 17.86 -30.20
C ARG A 415 -16.38 16.93 -30.12
N THR A 416 -16.76 16.56 -28.91
CA THR A 416 -17.91 15.73 -28.59
C THR A 416 -18.78 16.52 -27.63
N ALA A 417 -20.09 16.48 -27.82
CA ALA A 417 -21.03 17.09 -26.90
C ALA A 417 -21.16 16.24 -25.63
N GLU A 418 -21.28 16.90 -24.50
CA GLU A 418 -21.64 16.31 -23.21
C GLU A 418 -23.03 16.74 -22.81
N SER A 419 -23.71 15.90 -22.04
CA SER A 419 -25.08 16.19 -21.60
C SER A 419 -25.24 15.88 -20.11
N SER A 420 -25.91 16.78 -19.39
CA SER A 420 -26.57 16.48 -18.13
C SER A 420 -27.98 15.92 -18.42
N ILE A 421 -28.77 15.71 -17.37
CA ILE A 421 -30.19 15.36 -17.54
C ILE A 421 -31.02 16.52 -18.13
N TYR A 422 -30.47 17.73 -18.20
CA TYR A 422 -31.17 18.93 -18.69
C TYR A 422 -30.42 19.56 -19.88
N GLU A 423 -29.16 19.94 -19.70
CA GLU A 423 -28.41 20.71 -20.70
C GLU A 423 -27.41 19.85 -21.48
N THR A 424 -27.07 20.32 -22.68
CA THR A 424 -25.96 19.78 -23.49
C THR A 424 -24.95 20.88 -23.79
N TRP A 425 -23.67 20.56 -23.74
CA TRP A 425 -22.59 21.52 -23.98
C TRP A 425 -21.44 20.95 -24.79
N GLY A 426 -20.67 21.83 -25.40
CA GLY A 426 -19.36 21.54 -25.96
C GLY A 426 -18.29 21.68 -24.89
N GLY A 427 -17.81 22.90 -24.67
CA GLY A 427 -16.95 23.18 -23.51
C GLY A 427 -17.75 23.69 -22.33
N HIS A 428 -17.43 23.23 -21.12
CA HIS A 428 -18.04 23.73 -19.89
C HIS A 428 -16.98 24.04 -18.85
N SER A 429 -17.14 25.19 -18.21
CA SER A 429 -16.38 25.59 -17.04
C SER A 429 -17.35 25.98 -15.94
N VAL A 430 -17.19 25.40 -14.76
CA VAL A 430 -17.90 25.73 -13.52
C VAL A 430 -17.07 26.58 -12.56
N ILE A 431 -15.77 26.77 -12.86
CA ILE A 431 -14.88 27.63 -12.06
C ILE A 431 -14.50 28.94 -12.75
N GLY A 432 -15.00 29.21 -13.95
CA GLY A 432 -14.82 30.48 -14.65
C GLY A 432 -13.60 30.52 -15.60
N ASN A 433 -13.14 29.38 -16.09
CA ASN A 433 -12.24 29.32 -17.23
C ASN A 433 -12.93 29.75 -18.52
N THR A 434 -12.20 30.41 -19.41
CA THR A 434 -12.74 30.80 -20.71
C THR A 434 -13.04 29.57 -21.55
N THR A 435 -14.31 29.31 -21.83
CA THR A 435 -14.68 28.25 -22.77
C THR A 435 -14.38 28.68 -24.19
N THR A 436 -13.52 27.95 -24.89
CA THR A 436 -13.11 28.39 -26.24
C THR A 436 -12.71 27.29 -27.20
N GLY A 437 -12.92 27.56 -28.49
CA GLY A 437 -12.50 26.70 -29.58
C GLY A 437 -13.20 25.34 -29.58
N ASN A 438 -14.33 25.22 -28.88
CA ASN A 438 -15.15 24.01 -28.84
C ASN A 438 -15.96 23.92 -30.14
N GLU A 439 -16.08 22.72 -30.71
CA GLU A 439 -16.77 22.50 -31.99
C GLU A 439 -17.50 21.16 -31.92
N ILE A 440 -18.80 21.21 -31.67
CA ILE A 440 -19.62 20.02 -31.41
C ILE A 440 -20.83 19.93 -32.35
N THR A 441 -21.35 18.71 -32.50
CA THR A 441 -22.61 18.43 -33.20
C THR A 441 -23.55 17.65 -32.29
N VAL A 442 -24.80 18.10 -32.18
CA VAL A 442 -25.89 17.45 -31.43
C VAL A 442 -26.89 16.91 -32.44
N ALA A 443 -26.81 15.62 -32.75
CA ALA A 443 -27.55 15.01 -33.86
C ALA A 443 -28.91 14.38 -33.48
N SER A 444 -29.15 14.16 -32.19
CA SER A 444 -30.37 13.48 -31.69
C SER A 444 -30.63 13.76 -30.22
N GLY A 445 -31.81 13.35 -29.72
CA GLY A 445 -32.19 13.42 -28.31
C GLY A 445 -32.97 14.69 -27.95
N THR A 446 -33.44 14.75 -26.71
CA THR A 446 -34.18 15.91 -26.17
C THR A 446 -33.29 16.68 -25.21
N HIS A 447 -33.19 17.99 -25.40
CA HIS A 447 -32.28 18.87 -24.65
C HIS A 447 -33.04 20.10 -24.16
N THR A 448 -32.84 20.52 -22.91
CA THR A 448 -33.46 21.74 -22.41
C THR A 448 -32.69 22.98 -22.81
N ALA A 449 -31.39 22.86 -23.07
CA ALA A 449 -30.55 23.91 -23.66
C ALA A 449 -29.33 23.28 -24.32
N VAL A 450 -28.73 23.99 -25.29
CA VAL A 450 -27.50 23.56 -25.96
C VAL A 450 -26.49 24.70 -26.00
N TYR A 451 -25.26 24.46 -25.54
CA TYR A 451 -24.18 25.45 -25.49
C TYR A 451 -22.96 24.98 -26.29
N GLY A 452 -22.44 25.77 -27.22
CA GLY A 452 -21.13 25.47 -27.84
C GLY A 452 -19.98 25.62 -26.81
N GLY A 453 -20.08 26.63 -25.95
CA GLY A 453 -19.27 26.79 -24.74
C GLY A 453 -20.11 27.39 -23.62
N TRP A 454 -19.88 27.00 -22.38
CA TRP A 454 -20.61 27.47 -21.21
C TRP A 454 -19.67 27.81 -20.06
N THR A 455 -19.56 29.08 -19.72
CA THR A 455 -18.65 29.58 -18.68
C THR A 455 -19.44 30.11 -17.49
N THR A 456 -19.24 29.49 -16.33
CA THR A 456 -19.83 29.91 -15.06
C THR A 456 -18.80 29.87 -13.94
N GLY A 457 -19.08 30.54 -12.82
CA GLY A 457 -18.27 30.49 -11.60
C GLY A 457 -17.06 31.43 -11.58
N ALA A 458 -16.36 31.48 -10.44
CA ALA A 458 -15.28 32.45 -10.17
C ALA A 458 -14.05 31.84 -9.45
N GLY A 459 -13.85 30.53 -9.52
CA GLY A 459 -12.78 29.79 -8.85
C GLY A 459 -11.50 29.54 -9.67
N SER A 460 -11.45 30.02 -10.92
CA SER A 460 -10.37 29.70 -11.87
C SER A 460 -9.02 30.21 -11.38
N THR A 461 -8.03 29.33 -11.46
CA THR A 461 -6.62 29.61 -11.17
C THR A 461 -5.86 30.12 -12.40
N ALA A 462 -6.53 30.33 -13.53
CA ALA A 462 -5.92 30.84 -14.75
C ALA A 462 -5.53 32.32 -14.64
N ALA A 463 -4.67 32.75 -15.57
CA ALA A 463 -4.38 34.17 -15.78
C ALA A 463 -5.65 34.96 -16.14
N ALA A 464 -5.70 36.24 -15.77
CA ALA A 464 -6.91 37.04 -15.77
C ALA A 464 -7.63 37.09 -17.13
N GLU A 465 -6.86 37.16 -18.21
CA GLU A 465 -7.31 37.20 -19.60
C GLU A 465 -7.86 35.88 -20.13
N LYS A 466 -7.73 34.80 -19.37
CA LYS A 466 -8.23 33.46 -19.71
C LYS A 466 -9.45 33.06 -18.86
N ARG A 467 -10.10 34.02 -18.20
CA ARG A 467 -11.24 33.76 -17.30
C ARG A 467 -12.51 34.45 -17.79
N GLY A 468 -13.64 33.82 -17.52
CA GLY A 468 -14.98 34.41 -17.64
C GLY A 468 -15.56 34.51 -19.05
N ASP A 469 -14.78 34.37 -20.10
CA ASP A 469 -15.29 34.48 -21.47
C ASP A 469 -15.88 33.15 -22.00
N SER A 470 -16.74 33.22 -23.02
CA SER A 470 -17.13 32.07 -23.83
C SER A 470 -17.00 32.45 -25.31
N THR A 471 -15.88 32.08 -25.94
CA THR A 471 -15.52 32.64 -27.27
C THR A 471 -15.05 31.60 -28.27
N TYR A 472 -15.27 31.86 -29.57
CA TYR A 472 -14.83 30.97 -30.65
C TYR A 472 -15.38 29.54 -30.56
N ASN A 473 -16.57 29.39 -29.97
CA ASN A 473 -17.25 28.11 -29.85
C ASN A 473 -18.22 27.92 -31.02
N LYS A 474 -18.35 26.68 -31.49
CA LYS A 474 -19.24 26.30 -32.58
C LYS A 474 -20.12 25.15 -32.15
N VAL A 475 -21.41 25.29 -32.38
CA VAL A 475 -22.39 24.23 -32.17
C VAL A 475 -23.21 24.04 -33.43
N THR A 476 -23.38 22.77 -33.81
CA THR A 476 -24.31 22.36 -34.85
C THR A 476 -25.40 21.51 -34.21
N VAL A 477 -26.65 21.92 -34.35
CA VAL A 477 -27.80 21.08 -33.99
C VAL A 477 -28.36 20.49 -35.28
N ASP A 478 -28.50 19.17 -35.33
CA ASP A 478 -28.78 18.42 -36.54
C ASP A 478 -29.73 17.24 -36.30
N GLY A 479 -30.09 16.56 -37.38
CA GLY A 479 -30.78 15.28 -37.38
C GLY A 479 -32.16 15.36 -36.73
N THR A 480 -32.35 14.58 -35.66
CA THR A 480 -33.63 14.46 -34.94
C THR A 480 -33.57 15.12 -33.55
N ALA A 481 -32.57 15.96 -33.29
CA ALA A 481 -32.46 16.64 -32.02
C ALA A 481 -33.68 17.55 -31.77
N THR A 482 -34.18 17.54 -30.53
CA THR A 482 -35.24 18.41 -30.05
C THR A 482 -34.67 19.28 -28.93
N VAL A 483 -34.73 20.61 -29.08
CA VAL A 483 -34.27 21.55 -28.06
C VAL A 483 -35.46 22.38 -27.58
N SER A 484 -35.80 22.28 -26.29
CA SER A 484 -36.92 23.03 -25.73
C SER A 484 -36.55 24.44 -25.27
N GLY A 485 -35.30 24.69 -24.87
CA GLY A 485 -34.80 26.03 -24.52
C GLY A 485 -33.73 26.50 -25.52
N ASN A 486 -32.83 27.37 -25.05
CA ASN A 486 -31.95 28.14 -25.92
C ASN A 486 -30.84 27.30 -26.56
N VAL A 487 -30.41 27.72 -27.75
CA VAL A 487 -29.17 27.25 -28.39
C VAL A 487 -28.20 28.41 -28.48
N ASP A 488 -27.13 28.33 -27.71
CA ASP A 488 -26.09 29.35 -27.61
C ASP A 488 -24.79 28.84 -28.23
N GLY A 489 -24.20 29.61 -29.14
CA GLY A 489 -22.87 29.30 -29.65
C GLY A 489 -21.83 29.38 -28.52
N GLY A 490 -21.98 30.33 -27.61
CA GLY A 490 -21.27 30.38 -26.33
C GLY A 490 -22.03 31.22 -25.31
N MET A 491 -22.02 30.81 -24.05
CA MET A 491 -22.75 31.41 -22.95
C MET A 491 -21.80 31.70 -21.78
N THR A 492 -21.92 32.89 -21.17
CA THR A 492 -21.24 33.18 -19.91
C THR A 492 -22.14 33.93 -18.93
N THR A 493 -22.05 33.55 -17.65
CA THR A 493 -22.70 34.26 -16.53
C THR A 493 -21.67 34.88 -15.58
N VAL A 494 -20.40 34.89 -15.99
CA VAL A 494 -19.32 35.47 -15.20
C VAL A 494 -19.32 36.98 -15.42
N SER A 495 -19.35 37.76 -14.34
CA SER A 495 -19.36 39.22 -14.39
C SER A 495 -18.23 39.77 -15.26
N GLY A 496 -18.58 40.57 -16.28
CA GLY A 496 -17.63 41.13 -17.24
C GLY A 496 -17.16 40.17 -18.34
N GLY A 497 -17.65 38.93 -18.34
CA GLY A 497 -17.38 37.93 -19.36
C GLY A 497 -18.02 38.28 -20.71
N LYS A 498 -17.38 37.82 -21.78
CA LYS A 498 -17.81 38.08 -23.16
C LYS A 498 -18.18 36.80 -23.87
N ALA A 499 -19.31 36.82 -24.56
CA ALA A 499 -19.73 35.76 -25.47
C ALA A 499 -19.58 36.19 -26.93
N SER A 500 -18.40 36.04 -27.51
CA SER A 500 -18.07 36.59 -28.84
C SER A 500 -17.44 35.58 -29.80
N HIS A 501 -17.59 35.82 -31.10
CA HIS A 501 -17.02 34.99 -32.18
C HIS A 501 -17.50 33.53 -32.17
N ASN A 502 -18.64 33.29 -31.56
CA ASN A 502 -19.29 32.00 -31.49
C ASN A 502 -20.20 31.79 -32.71
N LYS A 503 -20.47 30.53 -33.07
CA LYS A 503 -21.30 30.16 -34.23
C LYS A 503 -22.31 29.09 -33.85
N VAL A 504 -23.57 29.32 -34.19
CA VAL A 504 -24.61 28.29 -34.19
C VAL A 504 -24.97 27.91 -35.62
N THR A 505 -25.15 26.62 -35.87
CA THR A 505 -25.71 26.08 -37.12
C THR A 505 -26.89 25.19 -36.77
N ILE A 506 -28.07 25.47 -37.33
CA ILE A 506 -29.27 24.63 -37.19
C ILE A 506 -29.58 24.03 -38.56
N ASN A 507 -29.51 22.71 -38.66
CA ASN A 507 -29.81 21.99 -39.91
C ASN A 507 -31.29 21.58 -39.99
N LYS A 508 -31.73 21.19 -41.19
CA LYS A 508 -33.12 20.76 -41.42
C LYS A 508 -33.40 19.47 -40.64
N GLY A 509 -34.60 19.39 -40.03
CA GLY A 509 -35.05 18.21 -39.28
C GLY A 509 -35.04 18.37 -37.76
N VAL A 510 -34.36 19.41 -37.26
CA VAL A 510 -34.33 19.79 -35.84
C VAL A 510 -35.68 20.38 -35.41
N THR A 511 -36.10 20.07 -34.18
CA THR A 511 -37.26 20.71 -33.54
C THR A 511 -36.80 21.68 -32.45
N LEU A 512 -37.10 22.96 -32.61
CA LEU A 512 -36.89 23.99 -31.58
C LEU A 512 -38.26 24.36 -30.99
N SER A 513 -38.54 23.92 -29.77
CA SER A 513 -39.90 23.93 -29.22
C SER A 513 -40.29 25.28 -28.62
N SER A 514 -39.35 25.98 -27.97
CA SER A 514 -39.65 27.23 -27.25
C SER A 514 -38.44 28.13 -26.95
N GLY A 515 -37.24 27.82 -27.45
CA GLY A 515 -36.04 28.60 -27.15
C GLY A 515 -35.49 29.42 -28.33
N ASP A 516 -34.68 30.41 -27.98
CA ASP A 516 -34.01 31.30 -28.92
C ASP A 516 -32.66 30.73 -29.39
N VAL A 517 -32.15 31.28 -30.50
CA VAL A 517 -30.83 30.93 -31.04
C VAL A 517 -29.91 32.14 -30.97
N TYR A 518 -28.88 32.05 -30.14
CA TYR A 518 -27.91 33.11 -29.93
C TYR A 518 -26.53 32.72 -30.48
N GLY A 519 -25.91 33.64 -31.23
CA GLY A 519 -24.49 33.52 -31.56
C GLY A 519 -23.66 33.37 -30.29
N GLY A 520 -23.90 34.24 -29.30
CA GLY A 520 -23.52 34.01 -27.91
C GLY A 520 -24.33 34.90 -26.97
N SER A 521 -24.40 34.52 -25.70
CA SER A 521 -25.11 35.24 -24.63
C SER A 521 -24.20 35.50 -23.43
N ALA A 522 -24.32 36.68 -22.85
CA ALA A 522 -23.55 37.11 -21.68
C ALA A 522 -24.49 37.84 -20.72
N ASP A 523 -24.68 37.26 -19.54
CA ASP A 523 -25.67 37.69 -18.54
C ASP A 523 -25.02 38.32 -17.30
#